data_AF-A2FWT8-F1
#
_entry.id   AF-A2FWT8-F1
#
_cell.length_a   1.000
_cell.length_b   1.000
_cell.length_c   1.000
_cell.angle_alpha   90.00
_cell.angle_beta   90.00
_cell.angle_gamma   90.00
#
_symmetry.space_group_name_H-M   'P 1'
#
loop_
_entity.id
_entity.type
_entity.pdbx_description
1 polymer ?
#
loop_
_entity_poly.entity_id
_entity_poly.type
_entity_poly.pdbx_seq_one_letter_code
_entity_poly.pdbx_strand_id
1 'polypeptide(L)'
;MFCFSGCTSLNKINIPSTVVFIGTNAFQNTNIETITFSPDSHMRVLNQYVFSGCNTLRNIENIPSGIESIESNCFEFTNLETFTVPVCTVSISDYAFRGCTSLRVFTIPSGCLLSNIGNFIFRGCTSLSVIECDHSEHFVVDNGALFNKERSNLIYFPPASSIKFFCFSQNVKSISSSAFFGCKHLEGIMIPDNSIETIGFSAFSECTSLKYINIPLCVKTIEQNAFSGCINLHCGVNIQNKTRSYIDNIVVSSGLSINSMKSCSLITCKQIHYQNPLSNSHLYVFILM
;
A
#
# COMPACT_ATOMS: atom_id res chain seq x y z
N MET A 1 22.50 -12.30 12.72
CA MET A 1 23.97 -12.49 12.68
C MET A 1 24.51 -11.73 11.47
N PHE A 2 25.35 -10.72 11.71
CA PHE A 2 25.80 -9.67 10.78
C PHE A 2 26.98 -10.08 9.85
N CYS A 3 26.94 -11.26 9.21
CA CYS A 3 28.12 -11.88 8.58
C CYS A 3 28.93 -10.96 7.62
N PHE A 4 28.24 -10.26 6.71
CA PHE A 4 28.81 -9.30 5.75
C PHE A 4 28.21 -7.90 5.90
N SER A 5 27.58 -7.61 7.05
CA SER A 5 26.92 -6.31 7.27
C SER A 5 27.92 -5.16 7.12
N GLY A 6 27.58 -4.15 6.32
CA GLY A 6 28.43 -3.00 6.06
C GLY A 6 29.62 -3.28 5.14
N CYS A 7 29.71 -4.48 4.54
CA CYS A 7 30.75 -4.79 3.57
C CYS A 7 30.46 -4.10 2.22
N THR A 8 30.79 -2.81 2.13
CA THR A 8 30.54 -1.96 0.95
C THR A 8 31.42 -2.30 -0.26
N SER A 9 32.40 -3.19 -0.10
CA SER A 9 33.18 -3.74 -1.22
C SER A 9 32.52 -4.96 -1.86
N LEU A 10 31.55 -5.59 -1.20
CA LEU A 10 30.82 -6.74 -1.75
C LEU A 10 29.75 -6.25 -2.73
N ASN A 11 29.96 -6.58 -4.01
CA ASN A 11 29.15 -6.09 -5.14
C ASN A 11 28.40 -7.20 -5.89
N LYS A 12 28.81 -8.46 -5.74
CA LYS A 12 28.08 -9.63 -6.26
C LYS A 12 28.09 -10.77 -5.26
N ILE A 13 27.00 -11.53 -5.21
CA ILE A 13 26.94 -12.76 -4.43
C ILE A 13 26.27 -13.89 -5.23
N ASN A 14 26.89 -15.07 -5.15
CA ASN A 14 26.29 -16.32 -5.60
C ASN A 14 26.02 -17.19 -4.36
N ILE A 15 24.76 -17.55 -4.14
CA ILE A 15 24.33 -18.36 -3.00
C ILE A 15 24.20 -19.82 -3.49
N PRO A 16 25.13 -20.72 -3.12
CA PRO A 16 25.09 -22.10 -3.59
C PRO A 16 23.92 -22.87 -2.96
N SER A 17 23.51 -23.98 -3.59
CA SER A 17 22.37 -24.78 -3.13
C SER A 17 22.56 -25.44 -1.76
N THR A 18 23.80 -25.54 -1.28
CA THR A 18 24.14 -25.99 0.07
C THR A 18 23.75 -24.97 1.15
N VAL A 19 23.50 -23.70 0.80
CA VAL A 19 23.08 -22.66 1.74
C VAL A 19 21.56 -22.69 1.86
N VAL A 20 21.08 -23.33 2.93
CA VAL A 20 19.65 -23.40 3.27
C VAL A 20 19.19 -22.30 4.23
N PHE A 21 20.14 -21.56 4.80
CA PHE A 21 19.89 -20.53 5.81
C PHE A 21 20.88 -19.38 5.68
N ILE A 22 20.37 -18.15 5.68
CA ILE A 22 21.15 -16.91 5.79
C ILE A 22 20.64 -16.13 6.98
N GLY A 23 21.52 -15.79 7.92
CA GLY A 23 21.13 -15.12 9.16
C GLY A 23 20.57 -13.70 8.97
N THR A 24 19.79 -13.26 9.95
CA THR A 24 19.30 -11.87 10.10
C THR A 24 20.43 -10.86 9.94
N ASN A 25 20.23 -9.81 9.12
CA ASN A 25 21.21 -8.77 8.79
C ASN A 25 22.49 -9.25 8.06
N ALA A 26 22.54 -10.46 7.49
CA ALA A 26 23.79 -10.99 6.94
C ALA A 26 24.42 -10.10 5.86
N PHE A 27 23.64 -9.44 5.01
CA PHE A 27 24.12 -8.56 3.95
C PHE A 27 23.64 -7.12 4.11
N GLN A 28 23.23 -6.72 5.32
CA GLN A 28 22.71 -5.38 5.55
C GLN A 28 23.76 -4.31 5.16
N ASN A 29 23.34 -3.22 4.51
CA ASN A 29 24.20 -2.10 4.11
C ASN A 29 25.42 -2.52 3.28
N THR A 30 25.28 -3.55 2.43
CA THR A 30 26.30 -3.92 1.43
C THR A 30 26.03 -3.22 0.09
N ASN A 31 27.01 -3.23 -0.81
CA ASN A 31 26.86 -2.66 -2.16
C ASN A 31 26.57 -3.74 -3.22
N ILE A 32 25.87 -4.81 -2.82
CA ILE A 32 25.53 -5.91 -3.74
C ILE A 32 24.59 -5.37 -4.82
N GLU A 33 24.97 -5.51 -6.09
CA GLU A 33 24.18 -5.09 -7.24
C GLU A 33 23.24 -6.21 -7.72
N THR A 34 23.69 -7.46 -7.60
CA THR A 34 22.95 -8.65 -8.01
C THR A 34 23.18 -9.81 -7.04
N ILE A 35 22.09 -10.46 -6.66
CA ILE A 35 22.08 -11.72 -5.91
C ILE A 35 21.70 -12.82 -6.88
N THR A 36 22.50 -13.88 -6.97
CA THR A 36 22.18 -15.06 -7.77
C THR A 36 22.06 -16.27 -6.83
N PHE A 37 20.89 -16.91 -6.79
CA PHE A 37 20.73 -18.20 -6.13
C PHE A 37 21.02 -19.34 -7.10
N SER A 38 21.58 -20.44 -6.60
CA SER A 38 21.60 -21.70 -7.33
C SER A 38 20.17 -22.17 -7.65
N PRO A 39 19.87 -22.63 -8.88
CA PRO A 39 18.52 -23.06 -9.28
C PRO A 39 17.92 -24.19 -8.43
N ASP A 40 18.78 -25.01 -7.81
CA ASP A 40 18.46 -26.13 -6.92
C ASP A 40 18.48 -25.76 -5.43
N SER A 41 18.45 -24.46 -5.08
CA SER A 41 18.44 -24.02 -3.70
C SER A 41 17.18 -24.47 -2.94
N HIS A 42 17.39 -25.01 -1.73
CA HIS A 42 16.32 -25.45 -0.82
C HIS A 42 16.01 -24.43 0.28
N MET A 43 16.41 -23.17 0.10
CA MET A 43 16.12 -22.11 1.07
C MET A 43 14.61 -21.90 1.20
N ARG A 44 14.14 -21.77 2.45
CA ARG A 44 12.71 -21.59 2.75
C ARG A 44 12.36 -20.20 3.29
N VAL A 45 13.33 -19.44 3.79
CA VAL A 45 13.08 -18.16 4.48
C VAL A 45 14.09 -17.12 4.03
N LEU A 46 13.60 -15.93 3.68
CA LEU A 46 14.42 -14.72 3.58
C LEU A 46 14.30 -13.94 4.89
N ASN A 47 15.36 -14.02 5.71
CA ASN A 47 15.34 -13.53 7.08
C ASN A 47 15.27 -12.01 7.22
N GLN A 48 14.93 -11.57 8.44
CA GLN A 48 14.77 -10.17 8.77
C GLN A 48 16.02 -9.36 8.41
N TYR A 49 15.84 -8.18 7.82
CA TYR A 49 16.92 -7.27 7.42
C TYR A 49 18.03 -7.86 6.53
N VAL A 50 17.88 -9.07 5.96
CA VAL A 50 19.00 -9.79 5.34
C VAL A 50 19.65 -8.99 4.21
N PHE A 51 18.88 -8.24 3.42
CA PHE A 51 19.35 -7.34 2.36
C PHE A 51 18.96 -5.87 2.62
N SER A 52 18.62 -5.52 3.86
CA SER A 52 18.25 -4.13 4.22
C SER A 52 19.40 -3.16 3.92
N GLY A 53 19.10 -2.01 3.33
CA GLY A 53 20.09 -0.99 2.98
C GLY A 53 21.03 -1.35 1.84
N CYS A 54 20.79 -2.45 1.11
CA CYS A 54 21.51 -2.75 -0.14
C CYS A 54 21.01 -1.85 -1.27
N ASN A 55 21.31 -0.56 -1.16
CA ASN A 55 20.82 0.52 -2.02
C ASN A 55 21.33 0.50 -3.47
N THR A 56 22.19 -0.47 -3.82
CA THR A 56 22.66 -0.76 -5.18
C THR A 56 22.04 -2.03 -5.76
N LEU A 57 21.33 -2.83 -4.95
CA LEU A 57 20.72 -4.09 -5.37
C LEU A 57 19.56 -3.81 -6.33
N ARG A 58 19.72 -4.22 -7.58
CA ARG A 58 18.72 -4.01 -8.66
C ARG A 58 18.00 -5.27 -9.06
N ASN A 59 18.67 -6.41 -8.96
CA ASN A 59 18.16 -7.68 -9.47
C ASN A 59 18.45 -8.85 -8.52
N ILE A 60 17.52 -9.80 -8.48
CA ILE A 60 17.65 -11.08 -7.78
C ILE A 60 17.36 -12.18 -8.79
N GLU A 61 18.40 -12.92 -9.14
CA GLU A 61 18.33 -14.01 -10.10
C GLU A 61 18.01 -15.32 -9.38
N ASN A 62 17.08 -16.09 -9.96
CA ASN A 62 16.70 -17.43 -9.51
C ASN A 62 16.23 -17.51 -8.05
N ILE A 63 15.48 -16.50 -7.57
CA ILE A 63 14.89 -16.57 -6.23
C ILE A 63 14.17 -17.93 -6.05
N PRO A 64 14.51 -18.73 -5.02
CA PRO A 64 14.00 -20.10 -4.93
C PRO A 64 12.47 -20.10 -4.81
N SER A 65 11.79 -20.91 -5.63
CA SER A 65 10.32 -21.01 -5.60
C SER A 65 9.79 -21.50 -4.26
N GLY A 66 10.61 -22.25 -3.52
CA GLY A 66 10.31 -22.83 -2.21
C GLY A 66 10.35 -21.86 -1.03
N ILE A 67 10.65 -20.57 -1.23
CA ILE A 67 10.59 -19.57 -0.14
C ILE A 67 9.16 -19.48 0.39
N GLU A 68 8.98 -19.81 1.66
CA GLU A 68 7.73 -19.78 2.42
C GLU A 68 7.48 -18.42 3.09
N SER A 69 8.52 -17.72 3.54
CA SER A 69 8.37 -16.41 4.17
C SER A 69 9.45 -15.40 3.78
N ILE A 70 9.03 -14.14 3.64
CA ILE A 70 9.90 -12.98 3.48
C ILE A 70 9.72 -12.10 4.73
N GLU A 71 10.73 -12.09 5.59
CA GLU A 71 10.64 -11.51 6.91
C GLU A 71 10.79 -9.98 6.91
N SER A 72 10.52 -9.37 8.08
CA SER A 72 10.41 -7.91 8.18
C SER A 72 11.67 -7.20 7.67
N ASN A 73 11.46 -6.10 6.95
CA ASN A 73 12.55 -5.27 6.41
C ASN A 73 13.56 -6.01 5.51
N CYS A 74 13.26 -7.22 5.01
CA CYS A 74 14.19 -8.05 4.23
C CYS A 74 14.89 -7.28 3.10
N PHE A 75 14.13 -6.51 2.32
CA PHE A 75 14.59 -5.70 1.18
C PHE A 75 14.42 -4.20 1.42
N GLU A 76 14.32 -3.76 2.67
CA GLU A 76 14.19 -2.34 2.99
C GLU A 76 15.34 -1.52 2.38
N PHE A 77 15.05 -0.36 1.80
CA PHE A 77 16.01 0.55 1.17
C PHE A 77 16.91 -0.10 0.11
N THR A 78 16.39 -1.11 -0.59
CA THR A 78 17.02 -1.65 -1.80
C THR A 78 16.61 -0.87 -3.05
N ASN A 79 17.25 -1.16 -4.19
CA ASN A 79 16.98 -0.49 -5.46
C ASN A 79 16.37 -1.44 -6.50
N LEU A 80 15.64 -2.47 -6.04
CA LEU A 80 14.95 -3.43 -6.89
C LEU A 80 13.97 -2.69 -7.79
N GLU A 81 13.97 -3.02 -9.09
CA GLU A 81 13.07 -2.38 -10.06
C GLU A 81 11.75 -3.14 -10.21
N THR A 82 11.80 -4.47 -10.08
CA THR A 82 10.64 -5.37 -10.12
C THR A 82 10.81 -6.47 -9.08
N PHE A 83 9.70 -7.01 -8.58
CA PHE A 83 9.73 -8.19 -7.71
C PHE A 83 8.57 -9.12 -8.02
N THR A 84 8.87 -10.41 -8.25
CA THR A 84 7.86 -11.47 -8.38
C THR A 84 7.91 -12.35 -7.13
N VAL A 85 6.78 -12.52 -6.46
CA VAL A 85 6.68 -13.33 -5.24
C VAL A 85 6.93 -14.81 -5.57
N PRO A 86 7.83 -15.51 -4.85
CA PRO A 86 7.99 -16.96 -5.03
C PRO A 86 6.69 -17.72 -4.78
N VAL A 87 6.40 -18.73 -5.60
CA VAL A 87 5.08 -19.41 -5.59
C VAL A 87 4.74 -20.09 -4.26
N CYS A 88 5.72 -20.58 -3.49
CA CYS A 88 5.46 -21.18 -2.18
C CYS A 88 5.36 -20.17 -1.03
N THR A 89 5.49 -18.86 -1.30
CA THR A 89 5.48 -17.85 -0.22
C THR A 89 4.09 -17.75 0.38
N VAL A 90 3.99 -17.96 1.68
CA VAL A 90 2.76 -17.88 2.47
C VAL A 90 2.59 -16.49 3.07
N SER A 91 3.70 -15.87 3.51
CA SER A 91 3.68 -14.57 4.18
C SER A 91 4.82 -13.64 3.74
N ILE A 92 4.51 -12.34 3.70
CA ILE A 92 5.50 -11.27 3.62
C ILE A 92 5.27 -10.33 4.80
N SER A 93 6.25 -10.18 5.66
CA SER A 93 6.14 -9.44 6.92
C SER A 93 6.26 -7.92 6.73
N ASP A 94 5.98 -7.18 7.80
CA ASP A 94 5.95 -5.71 7.82
C ASP A 94 7.24 -5.08 7.24
N TYR A 95 7.08 -3.97 6.52
CA TYR A 95 8.19 -3.18 5.97
C TYR A 95 9.15 -3.93 5.02
N ALA A 96 8.82 -5.13 4.54
CA ALA A 96 9.74 -5.96 3.74
C ALA A 96 10.35 -5.22 2.54
N PHE A 97 9.62 -4.30 1.90
CA PHE A 97 10.09 -3.48 0.77
C PHE A 97 10.12 -1.98 1.11
N ARG A 98 10.12 -1.59 2.38
CA ARG A 98 10.11 -0.18 2.78
C ARG A 98 11.23 0.58 2.07
N GLY A 99 10.90 1.71 1.45
CA GLY A 99 11.87 2.60 0.81
C GLY A 99 12.56 2.02 -0.42
N CYS A 100 12.01 0.97 -1.06
CA CYS A 100 12.44 0.56 -2.39
C CYS A 100 11.97 1.58 -3.44
N THR A 101 12.66 2.71 -3.52
CA THR A 101 12.23 3.87 -4.32
C THR A 101 12.21 3.61 -5.81
N SER A 102 12.94 2.59 -6.29
CA SER A 102 12.97 2.17 -7.69
C SER A 102 12.00 1.05 -8.03
N LEU A 103 11.32 0.44 -7.05
CA LEU A 103 10.40 -0.67 -7.30
C LEU A 103 9.18 -0.14 -8.05
N ARG A 104 8.99 -0.60 -9.29
CA ARG A 104 7.94 -0.15 -10.21
C ARG A 104 6.77 -1.11 -10.31
N VAL A 105 7.06 -2.41 -10.27
CA VAL A 105 6.11 -3.50 -10.44
C VAL A 105 6.32 -4.55 -9.36
N PHE A 106 5.23 -4.95 -8.71
CA PHE A 106 5.20 -6.06 -7.77
C PHE A 106 4.18 -7.09 -8.26
N THR A 107 4.62 -8.33 -8.46
CA THR A 107 3.81 -9.38 -9.10
C THR A 107 3.56 -10.52 -8.13
N ILE A 108 2.29 -10.82 -7.88
CA ILE A 108 1.81 -12.05 -7.23
C ILE A 108 1.47 -13.03 -8.36
N PRO A 109 2.31 -14.04 -8.65
CA PRO A 109 2.12 -14.91 -9.80
C PRO A 109 1.03 -15.96 -9.56
N SER A 110 0.60 -16.59 -10.65
CA SER A 110 -0.36 -17.70 -10.61
C SER A 110 0.12 -18.86 -9.76
N GLY A 111 -0.77 -19.40 -8.93
CA GLY A 111 -0.48 -20.52 -8.03
C GLY A 111 0.34 -20.11 -6.79
N CYS A 112 0.57 -18.81 -6.57
CA CYS A 112 1.23 -18.33 -5.36
C CYS A 112 0.36 -18.58 -4.11
N LEU A 113 0.98 -19.12 -3.05
CA LEU A 113 0.34 -19.43 -1.76
C LEU A 113 0.18 -18.21 -0.84
N LEU A 114 0.52 -17.01 -1.31
CA LEU A 114 0.56 -15.82 -0.47
C LEU A 114 -0.82 -15.57 0.11
N SER A 115 -0.90 -15.51 1.43
CA SER A 115 -2.13 -15.31 2.19
C SER A 115 -2.02 -14.19 3.21
N ASN A 116 -0.80 -13.74 3.52
CA ASN A 116 -0.55 -12.67 4.47
C ASN A 116 0.45 -11.64 3.91
N ILE A 117 0.05 -10.37 3.96
CA ILE A 117 0.89 -9.22 3.62
C ILE A 117 0.91 -8.28 4.83
N GLY A 118 2.11 -7.99 5.31
CA GLY A 118 2.36 -7.13 6.47
C GLY A 118 2.06 -5.66 6.20
N ASN A 119 1.95 -4.92 7.29
CA ASN A 119 1.70 -3.48 7.27
C ASN A 119 2.92 -2.72 6.75
N PHE A 120 2.69 -1.57 6.11
CA PHE A 120 3.75 -0.69 5.63
C PHE A 120 4.78 -1.36 4.70
N ILE A 121 4.43 -2.50 4.09
CA ILE A 121 5.29 -3.31 3.23
C ILE A 121 6.00 -2.47 2.16
N PHE A 122 5.29 -1.50 1.57
CA PHE A 122 5.78 -0.63 0.51
C PHE A 122 5.91 0.84 0.93
N ARG A 123 6.05 1.12 2.24
CA ARG A 123 6.18 2.50 2.72
C ARG A 123 7.39 3.17 2.06
N GLY A 124 7.16 4.24 1.29
CA GLY A 124 8.24 4.96 0.60
C GLY A 124 8.67 4.35 -0.75
N CYS A 125 7.96 3.36 -1.29
CA CYS A 125 8.16 2.88 -2.67
C CYS A 125 7.57 3.87 -3.68
N THR A 126 8.21 5.03 -3.85
CA THR A 126 7.66 6.16 -4.60
C THR A 126 7.49 5.94 -6.10
N SER A 127 8.05 4.86 -6.67
CA SER A 127 7.91 4.51 -8.08
C SER A 127 6.94 3.35 -8.33
N LEU A 128 6.38 2.75 -7.27
CA LEU A 128 5.50 1.59 -7.39
C LEU A 128 4.19 2.04 -8.01
N SER A 129 3.98 1.62 -9.26
CA SER A 129 2.89 2.09 -10.12
C SER A 129 1.88 1.00 -10.43
N VAL A 130 2.32 -0.26 -10.36
CA VAL A 130 1.50 -1.42 -10.72
C VAL A 130 1.73 -2.55 -9.71
N ILE A 131 0.62 -3.15 -9.26
CA ILE A 131 0.62 -4.48 -8.66
C ILE A 131 -0.09 -5.40 -9.62
N GLU A 132 0.55 -6.50 -9.96
CA GLU A 132 0.00 -7.57 -10.77
C GLU A 132 -0.39 -8.73 -9.87
N CYS A 133 -1.55 -9.31 -10.12
CA CYS A 133 -2.03 -10.46 -9.36
C CYS A 133 -2.75 -11.41 -10.32
N ASP A 134 -2.00 -12.42 -10.77
CA ASP A 134 -2.51 -13.43 -11.67
C ASP A 134 -3.04 -14.60 -10.82
N HIS A 135 -4.35 -14.80 -10.80
CA HIS A 135 -4.98 -15.99 -10.18
C HIS A 135 -4.42 -16.37 -8.78
N SER A 136 -4.73 -15.55 -7.77
CA SER A 136 -4.49 -15.85 -6.35
C SER A 136 -5.77 -16.34 -5.67
N GLU A 137 -5.64 -17.26 -4.71
CA GLU A 137 -6.73 -17.71 -3.84
C GLU A 137 -7.13 -16.65 -2.78
N HIS A 138 -6.22 -15.74 -2.43
CA HIS A 138 -6.40 -14.80 -1.32
C HIS A 138 -6.48 -13.33 -1.74
N PHE A 139 -6.00 -12.99 -2.93
CA PHE A 139 -5.92 -11.61 -3.40
C PHE A 139 -6.53 -11.43 -4.79
N VAL A 140 -6.89 -10.18 -5.06
CA VAL A 140 -7.32 -9.73 -6.39
C VAL A 140 -6.93 -8.27 -6.58
N VAL A 141 -6.52 -7.93 -7.79
CA VAL A 141 -6.34 -6.52 -8.18
C VAL A 141 -7.62 -6.04 -8.86
N ASP A 142 -8.15 -4.94 -8.39
CA ASP A 142 -9.35 -4.29 -8.93
C ASP A 142 -9.14 -2.77 -8.91
N ASN A 143 -9.51 -2.09 -10.00
CA ASN A 143 -9.28 -0.65 -10.18
C ASN A 143 -7.84 -0.19 -9.80
N GLY A 144 -6.83 -1.02 -10.12
CA GLY A 144 -5.42 -0.75 -9.81
C GLY A 144 -5.01 -0.89 -8.33
N ALA A 145 -5.93 -1.27 -7.43
CA ALA A 145 -5.64 -1.54 -6.03
C ALA A 145 -5.65 -3.04 -5.74
N LEU A 146 -4.84 -3.45 -4.75
CA LEU A 146 -4.85 -4.81 -4.21
C LEU A 146 -5.92 -4.94 -3.13
N PHE A 147 -6.79 -5.93 -3.28
CA PHE A 147 -7.81 -6.32 -2.32
C PHE A 147 -7.61 -7.75 -1.85
N ASN A 148 -8.27 -8.13 -0.75
CA ASN A 148 -8.54 -9.54 -0.49
C ASN A 148 -9.48 -10.12 -1.56
N LYS A 149 -9.53 -11.44 -1.65
CA LYS A 149 -10.30 -12.16 -2.68
C LYS A 149 -11.77 -11.74 -2.76
N GLU A 150 -12.39 -11.49 -1.61
CA GLU A 150 -13.80 -11.10 -1.48
C GLU A 150 -14.06 -9.63 -1.82
N ARG A 151 -13.02 -8.82 -2.06
CA ARG A 151 -13.10 -7.35 -2.23
C ARG A 151 -13.76 -6.63 -1.04
N SER A 152 -13.67 -7.21 0.15
CA SER A 152 -14.19 -6.59 1.38
C SER A 152 -13.15 -5.73 2.10
N ASN A 153 -11.86 -5.87 1.77
CA ASN A 153 -10.78 -5.10 2.35
C ASN A 153 -9.80 -4.63 1.28
N LEU A 154 -9.59 -3.31 1.17
CA LEU A 154 -8.52 -2.73 0.34
C LEU A 154 -7.20 -2.81 1.11
N ILE A 155 -6.26 -3.58 0.58
CA ILE A 155 -4.97 -3.85 1.22
C ILE A 155 -3.96 -2.77 0.86
N TYR A 156 -3.83 -2.45 -0.43
CA TYR A 156 -2.82 -1.51 -0.89
C TYR A 156 -3.16 -0.87 -2.24
N PHE A 157 -2.74 0.39 -2.42
CA PHE A 157 -2.85 1.15 -3.65
C PHE A 157 -1.47 1.70 -4.04
N PRO A 158 -0.98 1.46 -5.28
CA PRO A 158 0.34 1.91 -5.71
C PRO A 158 0.49 3.44 -5.68
N PRO A 159 1.48 4.00 -4.94
CA PRO A 159 1.60 5.44 -4.73
C PRO A 159 1.98 6.22 -6.01
N ALA A 160 2.59 5.56 -6.98
CA ALA A 160 2.89 6.11 -8.30
C ALA A 160 1.81 5.78 -9.35
N SER A 161 0.65 5.26 -8.93
CA SER A 161 -0.49 5.06 -9.84
C SER A 161 -0.88 6.38 -10.51
N SER A 162 -1.27 6.31 -11.79
CA SER A 162 -1.75 7.46 -12.56
C SER A 162 -3.20 7.84 -12.22
N ILE A 163 -3.92 7.01 -11.45
CA ILE A 163 -5.30 7.22 -11.05
C ILE A 163 -5.39 8.40 -10.07
N LYS A 164 -6.13 9.43 -10.47
CA LYS A 164 -6.33 10.65 -9.68
C LYS A 164 -7.57 10.62 -8.79
N PHE A 165 -8.57 9.83 -9.16
CA PHE A 165 -9.82 9.72 -8.43
C PHE A 165 -10.13 8.26 -8.20
N PHE A 166 -10.33 7.89 -6.93
CA PHE A 166 -10.63 6.52 -6.54
C PHE A 166 -12.03 6.44 -5.95
N CYS A 167 -12.86 5.56 -6.52
CA CYS A 167 -14.19 5.26 -6.01
C CYS A 167 -14.22 3.80 -5.54
N PHE A 168 -14.73 3.58 -4.33
CA PHE A 168 -14.91 2.24 -3.81
C PHE A 168 -16.20 1.61 -4.35
N SER A 169 -16.23 0.28 -4.45
CA SER A 169 -17.47 -0.46 -4.62
C SER A 169 -18.19 -0.63 -3.27
N GLN A 170 -19.49 -0.94 -3.29
CA GLN A 170 -20.30 -1.05 -2.07
C GLN A 170 -19.90 -2.23 -1.15
N ASN A 171 -19.12 -3.20 -1.66
CA ASN A 171 -18.74 -4.40 -0.93
C ASN A 171 -17.54 -4.18 0.00
N VAL A 172 -16.78 -3.10 -0.19
CA VAL A 172 -15.59 -2.79 0.62
C VAL A 172 -16.01 -2.34 2.01
N LYS A 173 -15.54 -3.05 3.04
CA LYS A 173 -15.83 -2.82 4.46
C LYS A 173 -14.69 -2.14 5.20
N SER A 174 -13.45 -2.34 4.77
CA SER A 174 -12.29 -1.75 5.43
C SER A 174 -11.20 -1.32 4.45
N ILE A 175 -10.43 -0.34 4.90
CA ILE A 175 -9.18 0.09 4.28
C ILE A 175 -8.05 -0.26 5.26
N SER A 176 -7.12 -1.10 4.82
CA SER A 176 -5.98 -1.53 5.63
C SER A 176 -5.07 -0.35 6.03
N SER A 177 -4.30 -0.57 7.10
CA SER A 177 -3.24 0.34 7.50
C SER A 177 -2.29 0.60 6.35
N SER A 178 -1.91 1.86 6.16
CA SER A 178 -1.00 2.33 5.08
C SER A 178 -1.46 2.07 3.64
N ALA A 179 -2.72 1.68 3.40
CA ALA A 179 -3.18 1.23 2.09
C ALA A 179 -2.95 2.25 0.96
N PHE A 180 -3.12 3.55 1.22
CA PHE A 180 -2.85 4.64 0.28
C PHE A 180 -1.64 5.48 0.73
N PHE A 181 -0.74 4.95 1.56
CA PHE A 181 0.37 5.73 2.10
C PHE A 181 1.22 6.36 0.98
N GLY A 182 1.36 7.69 0.99
CA GLY A 182 2.21 8.42 0.06
C GLY A 182 1.69 8.50 -1.38
N CYS A 183 0.39 8.32 -1.62
CA CYS A 183 -0.20 8.46 -2.96
C CYS A 183 -0.18 9.93 -3.41
N LYS A 184 0.89 10.33 -4.10
CA LYS A 184 1.13 11.74 -4.49
C LYS A 184 0.33 12.19 -5.72
N HIS A 185 -0.31 11.28 -6.45
CA HIS A 185 -1.13 11.62 -7.62
C HIS A 185 -2.64 11.55 -7.34
N LEU A 186 -3.03 10.96 -6.21
CA LEU A 186 -4.44 10.79 -5.84
C LEU A 186 -5.00 12.13 -5.34
N GLU A 187 -5.96 12.69 -6.08
CA GLU A 187 -6.60 13.98 -5.82
C GLU A 187 -7.94 13.84 -5.08
N GLY A 188 -8.65 12.73 -5.26
CA GLY A 188 -9.96 12.55 -4.65
C GLY A 188 -10.32 11.09 -4.36
N ILE A 189 -11.05 10.90 -3.27
CA ILE A 189 -11.61 9.62 -2.87
C ILE A 189 -13.11 9.76 -2.63
N MET A 190 -13.88 8.83 -3.17
CA MET A 190 -15.31 8.74 -2.94
C MET A 190 -15.65 7.42 -2.23
N ILE A 191 -16.16 7.53 -1.00
CA ILE A 191 -16.64 6.42 -0.18
C ILE A 191 -18.17 6.31 -0.35
N PRO A 192 -18.71 5.23 -0.93
CA PRO A 192 -20.15 5.02 -1.01
C PRO A 192 -20.81 4.91 0.37
N ASP A 193 -22.06 5.31 0.50
CA ASP A 193 -22.85 5.01 1.70
C ASP A 193 -22.95 3.49 1.91
N ASN A 194 -23.00 3.05 3.18
CA ASN A 194 -23.13 1.64 3.59
C ASN A 194 -21.99 0.69 3.14
N SER A 195 -20.84 1.25 2.76
CA SER A 195 -19.66 0.48 2.36
C SER A 195 -18.66 0.34 3.51
N ILE A 196 -17.77 1.32 3.66
CA ILE A 196 -16.58 1.27 4.52
C ILE A 196 -16.94 1.62 5.96
N GLU A 197 -16.55 0.75 6.87
CA GLU A 197 -16.73 0.89 8.31
C GLU A 197 -15.45 1.34 9.02
N THR A 198 -14.28 0.93 8.50
CA THR A 198 -12.98 1.16 9.15
C THR A 198 -11.95 1.71 8.17
N ILE A 199 -11.30 2.80 8.56
CA ILE A 199 -10.11 3.37 7.90
C ILE A 199 -8.90 3.14 8.82
N GLY A 200 -7.95 2.31 8.38
CA GLY A 200 -6.82 1.85 9.19
C GLY A 200 -5.72 2.88 9.43
N PHE A 201 -4.79 2.51 10.30
CA PHE A 201 -3.69 3.34 10.76
C PHE A 201 -2.87 3.90 9.59
N SER A 202 -2.71 5.22 9.55
CA SER A 202 -1.98 5.91 8.47
C SER A 202 -2.47 5.60 7.04
N ALA A 203 -3.72 5.17 6.85
CA ALA A 203 -4.24 4.72 5.55
C ALA A 203 -3.99 5.70 4.40
N PHE A 204 -4.19 7.01 4.61
CA PHE A 204 -3.96 8.07 3.63
C PHE A 204 -2.77 8.98 3.99
N SER A 205 -1.91 8.53 4.92
CA SER A 205 -0.80 9.37 5.38
C SER A 205 0.12 9.74 4.21
N GLU A 206 0.60 10.99 4.18
CA GLU A 206 1.44 11.56 3.13
C GLU A 206 0.78 11.61 1.72
N CYS A 207 -0.55 11.50 1.62
CA CYS A 207 -1.28 11.78 0.37
C CYS A 207 -1.33 13.29 0.09
N THR A 208 -0.21 13.86 -0.32
CA THR A 208 -0.05 15.33 -0.42
C THR A 208 -0.95 15.97 -1.49
N SER A 209 -1.44 15.22 -2.48
CA SER A 209 -2.34 15.75 -3.51
C SER A 209 -3.82 15.56 -3.21
N LEU A 210 -4.18 14.84 -2.13
CA LEU A 210 -5.57 14.54 -1.81
C LEU A 210 -6.29 15.83 -1.38
N LYS A 211 -7.33 16.19 -2.15
CA LYS A 211 -8.16 17.39 -1.95
C LYS A 211 -9.57 17.05 -1.50
N TYR A 212 -10.08 15.89 -1.93
CA TYR A 212 -11.49 15.54 -1.75
C TYR A 212 -11.63 14.17 -1.08
N ILE A 213 -12.37 14.12 0.01
CA ILE A 213 -12.87 12.87 0.60
C ILE A 213 -14.20 13.13 1.29
N ASN A 214 -15.16 12.22 1.11
CA ASN A 214 -16.37 12.18 1.93
C ASN A 214 -16.25 11.09 3.00
N ILE A 215 -16.78 11.37 4.19
CA ILE A 215 -16.81 10.46 5.33
C ILE A 215 -18.29 10.22 5.70
N PRO A 216 -18.93 9.19 5.10
CA PRO A 216 -20.34 8.89 5.33
C PRO A 216 -20.58 8.28 6.72
N LEU A 217 -21.86 8.18 7.13
CA LEU A 217 -22.29 7.66 8.44
C LEU A 217 -21.82 6.23 8.71
N CYS A 218 -21.57 5.43 7.66
CA CYS A 218 -21.11 4.06 7.82
C CYS A 218 -19.66 3.97 8.33
N VAL A 219 -18.84 5.01 8.18
CA VAL A 219 -17.45 5.03 8.67
C VAL A 219 -17.47 5.20 10.19
N LYS A 220 -17.34 4.08 10.91
CA LYS A 220 -17.39 4.01 12.38
C LYS A 220 -16.04 4.35 13.00
N THR A 221 -14.95 3.89 12.38
CA THR A 221 -13.60 3.99 12.95
C THR A 221 -12.64 4.59 11.93
N ILE A 222 -11.90 5.61 12.38
CA ILE A 222 -10.75 6.17 11.65
C ILE A 222 -9.58 6.12 12.62
N GLU A 223 -8.57 5.32 12.28
CA GLU A 223 -7.43 5.08 13.16
C GLU A 223 -6.40 6.21 13.13
N GLN A 224 -5.44 6.11 14.05
CA GLN A 224 -4.44 7.14 14.27
C GLN A 224 -3.65 7.46 12.98
N ASN A 225 -3.37 8.74 12.76
CA ASN A 225 -2.62 9.29 11.64
C ASN A 225 -3.17 8.98 10.23
N ALA A 226 -4.41 8.49 10.10
CA ALA A 226 -5.02 8.14 8.82
C ALA A 226 -4.85 9.23 7.74
N PHE A 227 -4.92 10.51 8.10
CA PHE A 227 -4.78 11.69 7.22
C PHE A 227 -3.56 12.55 7.53
N SER A 228 -2.58 12.04 8.29
CA SER A 228 -1.35 12.78 8.58
C SER A 228 -0.61 13.17 7.30
N GLY A 229 -0.09 14.40 7.21
CA GLY A 229 0.62 14.87 6.00
C GLY A 229 -0.26 15.10 4.76
N CYS A 230 -1.60 15.00 4.85
CA CYS A 230 -2.52 15.37 3.77
C CYS A 230 -2.66 16.90 3.63
N ILE A 231 -1.58 17.57 3.20
CA ILE A 231 -1.48 19.04 3.23
C ILE A 231 -2.52 19.78 2.36
N ASN A 232 -3.01 19.15 1.29
CA ASN A 232 -4.02 19.74 0.41
C ASN A 232 -5.46 19.44 0.84
N LEU A 233 -5.65 18.59 1.85
CA LEU A 233 -6.95 18.29 2.45
C LEU A 233 -7.32 19.37 3.48
N HIS A 234 -7.42 20.61 3.01
CA HIS A 234 -7.45 21.81 3.85
C HIS A 234 -8.86 22.35 4.13
N CYS A 235 -9.86 21.97 3.33
CA CYS A 235 -11.28 22.30 3.55
C CYS A 235 -12.19 21.40 2.72
N GLY A 236 -13.50 21.46 2.99
CA GLY A 236 -14.54 20.81 2.21
C GLY A 236 -14.74 19.30 2.44
N VAL A 237 -14.09 18.72 3.45
CA VAL A 237 -14.32 17.33 3.84
C VAL A 237 -15.75 17.17 4.37
N ASN A 238 -16.55 16.37 3.67
CA ASN A 238 -17.95 16.12 4.06
C ASN A 238 -18.05 14.97 5.05
N ILE A 239 -18.05 15.29 6.35
CA ILE A 239 -18.28 14.31 7.42
C ILE A 239 -19.76 14.26 7.79
N GLN A 240 -20.43 13.13 7.58
CA GLN A 240 -21.87 13.02 7.89
C GLN A 240 -22.14 12.84 9.40
N ASN A 241 -21.30 12.10 10.13
CA ASN A 241 -21.46 11.96 11.58
C ASN A 241 -20.96 13.22 12.31
N LYS A 242 -21.89 13.96 12.91
CA LYS A 242 -21.62 15.23 13.61
C LYS A 242 -21.58 15.10 15.14
N THR A 243 -21.57 13.89 15.69
CA THR A 243 -21.47 13.70 17.14
C THR A 243 -20.13 14.21 17.67
N ARG A 244 -20.14 14.88 18.83
CA ARG A 244 -18.93 15.51 19.40
C ARG A 244 -17.80 14.51 19.60
N SER A 245 -18.08 13.35 20.18
CA SER A 245 -17.08 12.30 20.41
C SER A 245 -16.43 11.80 19.12
N TYR A 246 -17.20 11.67 18.04
CA TYR A 246 -16.70 11.23 16.74
C TYR A 246 -15.80 12.30 16.09
N ILE A 247 -16.25 13.56 16.09
CA ILE A 247 -15.45 14.68 15.57
C ILE A 247 -14.17 14.87 16.38
N ASP A 248 -14.24 14.83 17.71
CA ASP A 248 -13.08 14.96 18.60
C ASP A 248 -12.07 13.85 18.33
N ASN A 249 -12.52 12.60 18.15
CA ASN A 249 -11.64 11.48 17.78
C ASN A 249 -10.94 11.74 16.45
N ILE A 250 -11.69 12.11 15.40
CA ILE A 250 -11.11 12.41 14.08
C ILE A 250 -10.05 13.51 14.17
N VAL A 251 -10.36 14.63 14.82
CA VAL A 251 -9.45 15.78 14.87
C VAL A 251 -8.19 15.48 15.68
N VAL A 252 -8.32 14.74 16.79
CA VAL A 252 -7.19 14.47 17.70
C VAL A 252 -6.32 13.32 17.20
N SER A 253 -6.92 12.24 16.69
CA SER A 253 -6.20 10.99 16.42
C SER A 253 -5.83 10.81 14.95
N SER A 254 -6.74 11.16 14.02
CA SER A 254 -6.58 10.79 12.61
C SER A 254 -5.61 11.68 11.84
N GLY A 255 -5.21 12.83 12.39
CA GLY A 255 -4.38 13.82 11.69
C GLY A 255 -5.16 14.73 10.73
N LEU A 256 -6.50 14.62 10.70
CA LEU A 256 -7.35 15.50 9.92
C LEU A 256 -7.48 16.88 10.59
N SER A 257 -7.12 17.95 9.87
CA SER A 257 -7.19 19.32 10.41
C SER A 257 -8.63 19.77 10.66
N ILE A 258 -8.88 20.50 11.76
CA ILE A 258 -10.19 21.16 12.01
C ILE A 258 -10.63 22.07 10.84
N ASN A 259 -9.68 22.68 10.14
CA ASN A 259 -9.97 23.55 9.00
C ASN A 259 -10.51 22.75 7.80
N SER A 260 -10.13 21.48 7.67
CA SER A 260 -10.58 20.60 6.59
C SER A 260 -12.10 20.41 6.56
N MET A 261 -12.77 20.60 7.71
CA MET A 261 -14.22 20.46 7.83
C MET A 261 -14.99 21.76 7.51
N LYS A 262 -14.30 22.89 7.34
CA LYS A 262 -14.94 24.14 6.96
C LYS A 262 -15.34 24.08 5.48
N SER A 263 -16.45 24.72 5.15
CA SER A 263 -16.83 24.89 3.75
C SER A 263 -15.79 25.74 3.03
N CYS A 264 -15.50 25.38 1.79
CA CYS A 264 -14.72 26.18 0.86
C CYS A 264 -15.59 26.59 -0.33
N SER A 265 -15.23 27.67 -1.01
CA SER A 265 -15.85 28.13 -2.26
C SER A 265 -15.57 27.21 -3.45
N LEU A 266 -14.62 26.30 -3.32
CA LEU A 266 -14.43 25.15 -4.22
C LEU A 266 -15.57 24.16 -4.02
N ILE A 267 -16.13 23.64 -5.12
CA ILE A 267 -17.30 22.76 -5.20
C ILE A 267 -17.20 21.63 -4.17
N THR A 268 -17.68 21.90 -2.97
CA THR A 268 -18.31 20.91 -2.13
C THR A 268 -19.74 20.91 -2.61
N CYS A 269 -20.30 19.75 -2.91
CA CYS A 269 -21.73 19.61 -3.07
C CYS A 269 -22.39 20.16 -1.81
N LYS A 270 -22.70 21.47 -1.81
CA LYS A 270 -23.77 22.00 -0.99
C LYS A 270 -24.93 21.09 -1.36
N GLN A 271 -25.41 20.34 -0.39
CA GLN A 271 -26.76 19.82 -0.43
C GLN A 271 -27.67 21.05 -0.39
N ILE A 272 -27.75 21.76 -1.52
CA ILE A 272 -28.79 22.72 -1.76
C ILE A 272 -30.02 21.82 -1.82
N HIS A 273 -30.88 21.92 -0.82
CA HIS A 273 -32.20 21.32 -0.83
C HIS A 273 -32.98 21.88 -2.03
N TYR A 274 -32.70 21.39 -3.23
CA TYR A 274 -33.58 21.56 -4.37
C TYR A 274 -34.66 20.50 -4.21
N GLN A 275 -35.86 20.95 -3.85
CA GLN A 275 -37.08 20.14 -3.88
C GLN A 275 -37.56 19.83 -5.32
N ASN A 276 -36.68 19.90 -6.32
CA ASN A 276 -37.01 19.53 -7.69
C ASN A 276 -36.16 18.31 -8.10
N PRO A 277 -36.78 17.24 -8.61
CA PRO A 277 -36.05 16.07 -9.07
C PRO A 277 -35.09 16.49 -10.19
N LEU A 278 -33.79 16.20 -9.99
CA LEU A 278 -32.77 16.41 -10.99
C LEU A 278 -33.10 15.56 -12.23
N SER A 279 -33.23 16.22 -13.39
CA SER A 279 -33.40 15.54 -14.67
C SER A 279 -32.22 14.60 -14.94
N ASN A 280 -32.54 13.35 -15.34
CA ASN A 280 -31.60 12.28 -15.70
C ASN A 280 -30.55 12.69 -16.75
N SER A 281 -30.72 13.81 -17.44
CA SER A 281 -29.74 14.38 -18.37
C SER A 281 -28.43 14.86 -17.71
N HIS A 282 -28.43 15.19 -16.41
CA HIS A 282 -27.22 15.68 -15.71
C HIS A 282 -26.36 14.56 -15.09
N LEU A 283 -26.90 13.34 -14.97
CA LEU A 283 -26.17 12.17 -14.48
C LEU A 283 -25.39 11.44 -15.58
N TYR A 284 -25.67 11.74 -16.85
CA TYR A 284 -25.02 11.06 -17.99
C TYR A 284 -23.51 11.25 -18.06
N VAL A 285 -22.96 12.33 -17.47
CA VAL A 285 -21.51 12.61 -17.46
C VAL A 285 -20.75 11.71 -16.47
N PHE A 286 -21.44 11.09 -15.50
CA PHE A 286 -20.82 10.22 -14.48
C PHE A 286 -21.10 8.72 -14.69
N ILE A 287 -21.90 8.35 -15.71
CA ILE A 287 -22.27 6.95 -15.98
C ILE A 287 -21.52 6.38 -17.21
N LEU A 288 -20.78 7.21 -17.96
CA LEU A 288 -19.93 6.77 -19.07
C LEU A 288 -18.52 7.34 -18.95
N MET A 289 -17.77 6.83 -17.98
CA MET A 289 -16.29 6.71 -18.01
C MET A 289 -15.89 5.40 -17.37
#